data_AF-A0A5C7VEK1-F1
#
_entry.id   AF-A0A5C7VEK1-F1
#
_cell.length_a   1.000
_cell.length_b   1.000
_cell.length_c   1.000
_cell.angle_alpha   90.00
_cell.angle_beta   90.00
_cell.angle_gamma   90.00
#
_symmetry.space_group_name_H-M   'P 1'
#
loop_
_entity.id
_entity.type
_entity.pdbx_description
1 polymer ?
#
loop_
_entity_poly.entity_id
_entity_poly.type
_entity_poly.pdbx_seq_one_letter_code
_entity_poly.pdbx_strand_id
1 'polypeptide(L)'
;MQITPPPLKLAGLEPVAIGAGTLFVNIGERTNVTGSKAFARLILAGQFEEALAVARQQVENGAQVIDVNMDEAMLDSKAAMVRFLNLMAGEPEIARVPVMIDSSKWEVIEAGLKCIQGKGIVNSISLKEGEAEFKRQAKLVKRYGAAAVVMAFDEQGQADTFARKTEICERAYRILVDEVDFPPEDIIFDPNIFAIATGIEEHDNYAVDFIEATRWIKQHLPGAKVSGGVSNVSFSFRGNEPVREAIHTVFLYHAIQAGMDMGIVNAGMVGVYDDLDAELRERVEDVVLNRRADAGERLIEIADRAKSAGKDDSARLAWRAGDVNARLSHALVHGITDFIVEDTEEAWQAIKARGGRPLHVIEGPLMSGMNVVGDLFGQGKMFLPQVVKSARVMKSAVAHLVPYIEEEKRQLEAAGGDVKPRGKIVIATVKGDVHDIGKNIVSVVLQ
;
A
#
# COMPACT_ATOMS: atom_id res chain seq x y z
N MET A 1 17.29 30.03 -1.19
CA MET A 1 17.22 28.58 -1.43
C MET A 1 16.11 28.04 -0.55
N GLN A 2 14.99 27.56 -1.10
CA GLN A 2 14.07 26.75 -0.31
C GLN A 2 14.81 25.45 0.01
N ILE A 3 15.15 25.25 1.29
CA ILE A 3 15.77 24.02 1.75
C ILE A 3 14.65 22.97 1.72
N THR A 4 14.73 22.04 0.78
CA THR A 4 13.82 20.90 0.75
C THR A 4 14.02 20.09 2.04
N PRO A 5 12.96 19.80 2.81
CA PRO A 5 13.08 19.00 4.03
C PRO A 5 13.73 17.64 3.73
N PRO A 6 14.54 17.09 4.66
CA PRO A 6 15.08 15.75 4.50
C PRO A 6 13.96 14.70 4.32
N PRO A 7 14.23 13.57 3.65
CA PRO A 7 13.26 12.49 3.59
C PRO A 7 13.09 11.84 4.97
N LEU A 8 11.87 11.38 5.26
CA LEU A 8 11.61 10.44 6.35
C LEU A 8 12.44 9.18 6.08
N LYS A 9 13.30 8.80 7.03
CA LYS A 9 14.08 7.57 6.95
C LYS A 9 13.51 6.55 7.91
N LEU A 10 13.27 5.35 7.41
CA LEU A 10 12.85 4.18 8.17
C LEU A 10 13.78 3.01 7.84
N ALA A 11 13.76 1.96 8.65
CA ALA A 11 14.48 0.74 8.32
C ALA A 11 13.85 -0.49 8.99
N GLY A 12 13.77 -1.58 8.24
CA GLY A 12 13.83 -2.93 8.80
C GLY A 12 15.30 -3.39 8.78
N LEU A 13 15.58 -4.51 8.11
CA LEU A 13 16.92 -4.88 7.65
C LEU A 13 17.37 -4.04 6.44
N GLU A 14 16.42 -3.49 5.68
CA GLU A 14 16.69 -2.64 4.53
C GLU A 14 16.21 -1.20 4.79
N PRO A 15 16.94 -0.19 4.31
CA PRO A 15 16.56 1.21 4.49
C PRO A 15 15.41 1.60 3.56
N VAL A 16 14.50 2.43 4.07
CA VAL A 16 13.40 3.04 3.31
C VAL A 16 13.49 4.56 3.48
N ALA A 17 13.45 5.31 2.37
CA ALA A 17 13.47 6.76 2.37
C ALA A 17 12.21 7.31 1.69
N ILE A 18 11.48 8.17 2.39
CA ILE A 18 10.19 8.74 1.96
C ILE A 18 10.33 10.27 1.91
N GLY A 19 10.50 10.81 0.71
CA GLY A 19 10.72 12.23 0.46
C GLY A 19 9.98 12.74 -0.77
N ALA A 20 10.41 13.89 -1.29
CA ALA A 20 9.85 14.45 -2.52
C ALA A 20 10.01 13.46 -3.69
N GLY A 21 8.91 13.18 -4.40
CA GLY A 21 8.87 12.21 -5.50
C GLY A 21 8.79 10.75 -5.07
N THR A 22 8.75 10.45 -3.77
CA THR A 22 8.35 9.10 -3.31
C THR A 22 6.87 8.91 -3.54
N LEU A 23 6.51 7.72 -3.96
CA LEU A 23 5.12 7.31 -4.20
C LEU A 23 4.42 7.02 -2.88
N PHE A 24 3.10 6.86 -2.94
CA PHE A 24 2.29 6.48 -1.79
C PHE A 24 2.81 5.20 -1.11
N VAL A 25 3.01 5.28 0.20
CA VAL A 25 3.55 4.18 1.01
C VAL A 25 2.42 3.38 1.65
N ASN A 26 2.41 2.07 1.39
CA ASN A 26 1.37 1.18 1.89
C ASN A 26 1.80 0.56 3.21
N ILE A 27 1.06 0.85 4.27
CA ILE A 27 1.24 0.27 5.59
C ILE A 27 0.23 -0.88 5.74
N GLY A 28 0.71 -2.12 5.90
CA GLY A 28 -0.15 -3.29 5.96
C GLY A 28 -0.95 -3.37 7.27
N GLU A 29 -2.29 -3.37 7.17
CA GLU A 29 -3.22 -3.31 8.32
C GLU A 29 -3.58 -4.65 8.98
N ARG A 30 -3.24 -5.79 8.36
CA ARG A 30 -3.86 -7.09 8.71
C ARG A 30 -3.25 -7.77 9.93
N THR A 31 -2.11 -7.30 10.40
CA THR A 31 -1.42 -7.74 11.63
C THR A 31 -1.98 -7.02 12.86
N ASN A 32 -3.31 -6.93 12.91
CA ASN A 32 -4.06 -6.21 13.92
C ASN A 32 -5.14 -7.14 14.52
N VAL A 33 -5.06 -7.40 15.82
CA VAL A 33 -6.00 -8.31 16.51
C VAL A 33 -7.44 -7.79 16.45
N THR A 34 -7.66 -6.48 16.49
CA THR A 34 -9.01 -5.90 16.40
C THR A 34 -9.52 -5.81 14.96
N GLY A 35 -8.63 -5.56 14.00
CA GLY A 35 -8.96 -5.32 12.59
C GLY A 35 -9.07 -6.59 11.73
N SER A 36 -8.40 -7.68 12.10
CA SER A 36 -8.25 -8.88 11.27
C SER A 36 -8.68 -10.15 12.00
N LYS A 37 -9.86 -10.67 11.67
CA LYS A 37 -10.40 -11.92 12.25
C LYS A 37 -9.43 -13.10 12.13
N ALA A 38 -8.73 -13.20 11.01
CA ALA A 38 -7.77 -14.28 10.77
C ALA A 38 -6.55 -14.17 11.70
N PHE A 39 -6.01 -12.96 11.86
CA PHE A 39 -4.88 -12.71 12.76
C PHE A 39 -5.28 -12.87 14.22
N ALA A 40 -6.41 -12.30 14.62
CA ALA A 40 -6.98 -12.42 15.96
C ALA A 40 -7.11 -13.89 16.39
N ARG A 41 -7.66 -14.75 15.54
CA ARG A 41 -7.81 -16.18 15.80
C ARG A 41 -6.46 -16.85 16.10
N LEU A 42 -5.43 -16.57 15.30
CA LEU A 42 -4.10 -17.17 15.46
C LEU A 42 -3.42 -16.69 16.74
N ILE A 43 -3.45 -15.39 17.02
CA ILE A 43 -2.84 -14.80 18.22
C ILE A 43 -3.54 -15.30 19.49
N LEU A 44 -4.88 -15.30 19.52
CA LEU A 44 -5.64 -15.79 20.68
C LEU A 44 -5.48 -17.30 20.91
N ALA A 45 -5.21 -18.08 19.85
CA ALA A 45 -4.87 -19.49 19.96
C ALA A 45 -3.39 -19.75 20.31
N GLY A 46 -2.57 -18.70 20.46
CA GLY A 46 -1.14 -18.83 20.73
C GLY A 46 -0.29 -19.28 19.53
N GLN A 47 -0.86 -19.28 18.34
CA GLN A 47 -0.24 -19.72 17.07
C GLN A 47 0.55 -18.57 16.41
N PHE A 48 1.54 -18.02 17.13
CA PHE A 48 2.31 -16.86 16.66
C PHE A 48 3.13 -17.11 15.39
N GLU A 49 3.65 -18.33 15.21
CA GLU A 49 4.43 -18.69 14.01
C GLU A 49 3.55 -18.70 12.75
N GLU A 50 2.35 -19.29 12.84
CA GLU A 50 1.38 -19.26 11.75
C GLU A 50 0.93 -17.82 11.43
N ALA A 51 0.84 -16.96 12.45
CA ALA A 51 0.50 -15.56 12.29
C ALA A 51 1.54 -14.76 11.47
N LEU A 52 2.80 -15.22 11.39
CA LEU A 52 3.82 -14.61 10.53
C LEU A 52 3.44 -14.69 9.05
N ALA A 53 2.67 -15.69 8.63
CA ALA A 53 2.18 -15.79 7.27
C ALA A 53 1.30 -14.59 6.87
N VAL A 54 0.57 -14.00 7.83
CA VAL A 54 -0.22 -12.79 7.59
C VAL A 54 0.68 -11.60 7.30
N ALA A 55 1.77 -11.43 8.07
CA ALA A 55 2.75 -10.37 7.83
C ALA A 55 3.47 -10.57 6.48
N ARG A 56 3.97 -11.79 6.21
CA ARG A 56 4.65 -12.15 4.95
C ARG A 56 3.77 -11.85 3.73
N GLN A 57 2.51 -12.29 3.77
CA GLN A 57 1.57 -12.08 2.68
C GLN A 57 1.34 -10.60 2.37
N GLN A 58 1.36 -9.72 3.38
CA GLN A 58 1.22 -8.28 3.17
C GLN A 58 2.45 -7.70 2.47
N VAL A 59 3.65 -8.09 2.91
CA VAL A 59 4.91 -7.68 2.27
C VAL A 59 4.96 -8.15 0.81
N GLU A 60 4.58 -9.40 0.53
CA GLU A 60 4.47 -9.94 -0.83
C GLU A 60 3.45 -9.20 -1.69
N ASN A 61 2.39 -8.68 -1.07
CA ASN A 61 1.36 -7.88 -1.73
C ASN A 61 1.72 -6.39 -1.82
N GLY A 62 2.95 -6.00 -1.50
CA GLY A 62 3.46 -4.64 -1.70
C GLY A 62 3.37 -3.72 -0.48
N ALA A 63 3.06 -4.23 0.72
CA ALA A 63 3.20 -3.45 1.94
C ALA A 63 4.68 -3.10 2.18
N GLN A 64 4.96 -1.81 2.36
CA GLN A 64 6.31 -1.26 2.56
C GLN A 64 6.61 -1.03 4.03
N VAL A 65 5.58 -1.05 4.88
CA VAL A 65 5.64 -1.01 6.35
C VAL A 65 4.57 -1.98 6.87
N ILE A 66 4.81 -2.62 8.00
CA ILE A 66 3.81 -3.50 8.64
C ILE A 66 3.34 -2.88 9.94
N ASP A 67 2.04 -2.63 10.06
CA ASP A 67 1.38 -2.19 11.29
C ASP A 67 1.07 -3.39 12.18
N VAL A 68 1.54 -3.38 13.43
CA VAL A 68 1.36 -4.48 14.38
C VAL A 68 0.58 -3.96 15.57
N ASN A 69 -0.63 -4.48 15.76
CA ASN A 69 -1.49 -4.16 16.88
C ASN A 69 -1.89 -5.42 17.65
N MET A 70 -1.61 -5.41 18.96
CA MET A 70 -1.88 -6.50 19.91
C MET A 70 -2.85 -6.09 21.02
N ASP A 71 -3.55 -4.98 20.86
CA ASP A 71 -4.53 -4.52 21.84
C ASP A 71 -5.78 -5.41 21.77
N GLU A 72 -6.01 -6.17 22.83
CA GLU A 72 -7.19 -7.01 23.01
C GLU A 72 -7.37 -7.27 24.51
N ALA A 73 -8.61 -7.25 25.00
CA ALA A 73 -8.90 -7.33 26.43
C ALA A 73 -8.48 -8.68 27.04
N MET A 74 -8.50 -9.75 26.24
CA MET A 74 -8.14 -11.10 26.67
C MET A 74 -6.64 -11.41 26.55
N LEU A 75 -5.81 -10.46 26.09
CA LEU A 75 -4.40 -10.67 25.79
C LEU A 75 -3.50 -9.87 26.75
N ASP A 76 -2.36 -10.44 27.14
CA ASP A 76 -1.23 -9.61 27.57
C ASP A 76 -0.62 -8.95 26.32
N SER A 77 -1.18 -7.79 25.95
CA SER A 77 -0.78 -7.03 24.75
C SER A 77 0.72 -6.76 24.70
N LYS A 78 1.34 -6.49 25.85
CA LYS A 78 2.78 -6.20 25.92
C LYS A 78 3.60 -7.46 25.62
N ALA A 79 3.29 -8.57 26.27
CA ALA A 79 3.99 -9.83 26.02
C ALA A 79 3.79 -10.34 24.59
N ALA A 80 2.58 -10.20 24.05
CA ALA A 80 2.26 -10.59 22.68
C ALA A 80 3.00 -9.73 21.64
N MET A 81 3.05 -8.41 21.85
CA MET A 81 3.82 -7.50 21.00
C MET A 81 5.29 -7.90 20.95
N VAL A 82 5.93 -8.06 22.11
CA VAL A 82 7.33 -8.48 22.21
C VAL A 82 7.56 -9.82 21.51
N ARG A 83 6.70 -10.82 21.77
CA ARG A 83 6.84 -12.15 21.17
C ARG A 83 6.73 -12.10 19.65
N PHE A 84 5.72 -11.41 19.12
CA PHE A 84 5.49 -11.36 17.68
C PHE A 84 6.57 -10.57 16.94
N LEU A 85 7.00 -9.43 17.47
CA LEU A 85 8.09 -8.64 16.86
C LEU A 85 9.42 -9.39 16.83
N ASN A 86 9.76 -10.14 17.88
CA ASN A 86 10.96 -10.98 17.90
C ASN A 86 10.88 -12.11 16.85
N LEU A 87 9.71 -12.69 16.64
CA LEU A 87 9.50 -13.70 15.60
C LEU A 87 9.60 -13.07 14.19
N MET A 88 9.00 -11.90 13.97
CA MET A 88 9.13 -11.17 12.71
C MET A 88 10.60 -10.85 12.39
N ALA A 89 11.40 -10.49 13.39
CA ALA A 89 12.83 -10.22 13.22
C ALA A 89 13.63 -11.46 12.78
N GLY A 90 13.15 -12.66 13.11
CA GLY A 90 13.75 -13.93 12.68
C GLY A 90 13.45 -14.33 11.24
N GLU A 91 12.52 -13.65 10.57
CA GLU A 91 12.07 -13.95 9.21
C GLU A 91 12.53 -12.86 8.22
N PRO A 92 13.61 -13.08 7.45
CA PRO A 92 14.23 -12.03 6.62
C PRO A 92 13.28 -11.34 5.63
N GLU A 93 12.32 -12.09 5.07
CA GLU A 93 11.34 -11.56 4.12
C GLU A 93 10.40 -10.53 4.75
N ILE A 94 10.13 -10.66 6.04
CA ILE A 94 9.30 -9.74 6.82
C ILE A 94 10.19 -8.64 7.41
N ALA A 95 11.31 -9.03 8.03
CA ALA A 95 12.22 -8.13 8.72
C ALA A 95 12.84 -7.07 7.81
N ARG A 96 12.85 -7.27 6.48
CA ARG A 96 13.35 -6.27 5.52
C ARG A 96 12.59 -4.94 5.56
N VAL A 97 11.29 -4.95 5.87
CA VAL A 97 10.47 -3.72 5.92
C VAL A 97 10.38 -3.16 7.36
N PRO A 98 10.25 -1.83 7.53
CA PRO A 98 10.00 -1.22 8.84
C PRO A 98 8.69 -1.69 9.48
N VAL A 99 8.64 -1.59 10.81
CA VAL A 99 7.44 -1.89 11.61
C VAL A 99 6.83 -0.61 12.17
N MET A 100 5.52 -0.49 12.05
CA MET A 100 4.69 0.45 12.80
C MET A 100 4.12 -0.26 14.03
N ILE A 101 4.49 0.20 15.22
CA ILE A 101 4.06 -0.38 16.49
C ILE A 101 2.78 0.33 16.91
N ASP A 102 1.66 -0.39 16.84
CA ASP A 102 0.32 0.13 17.11
C ASP A 102 -0.23 -0.33 18.46
N SER A 103 -0.50 0.62 19.35
CA SER A 103 -1.20 0.40 20.60
C SER A 103 -1.71 1.69 21.21
N SER A 104 -2.83 1.60 21.92
CA SER A 104 -3.36 2.65 22.79
C SER A 104 -2.58 2.81 24.11
N LYS A 105 -1.66 1.89 24.41
CA LYS A 105 -0.91 1.82 25.68
C LYS A 105 0.57 2.09 25.47
N TRP A 106 1.10 3.14 26.11
CA TRP A 106 2.49 3.53 25.97
C TRP A 106 3.48 2.41 26.36
N GLU A 107 3.17 1.63 27.40
CA GLU A 107 4.03 0.53 27.85
C GLU A 107 4.16 -0.62 26.82
N VAL A 108 3.19 -0.78 25.92
CA VAL A 108 3.24 -1.73 24.82
C VAL A 108 4.08 -1.16 23.68
N ILE A 109 3.87 0.11 23.31
CA ILE A 109 4.68 0.84 22.33
C ILE A 109 6.16 0.77 22.71
N GLU A 110 6.49 1.15 23.95
CA GLU A 110 7.86 1.20 24.43
C GLU A 110 8.49 -0.20 24.50
N ALA A 111 7.71 -1.24 24.80
CA ALA A 111 8.19 -2.61 24.73
C ALA A 111 8.52 -3.03 23.29
N GLY A 112 7.69 -2.65 22.33
CA GLY A 112 7.94 -2.90 20.91
C GLY A 112 9.18 -2.15 20.39
N LEU A 113 9.36 -0.89 20.79
CA LEU A 113 10.53 -0.09 20.40
C LEU A 113 11.85 -0.72 20.89
N LYS A 114 11.83 -1.42 22.02
CA LYS A 114 13.00 -2.16 22.54
C LYS A 114 13.29 -3.45 21.78
N CYS A 115 12.35 -3.94 20.98
CA CYS A 115 12.47 -5.20 20.22
C CYS A 115 12.94 -4.97 18.78
N ILE A 116 12.59 -3.84 18.17
CA ILE A 116 12.95 -3.56 16.77
C ILE A 116 14.39 -3.05 16.66
N GLN A 117 15.14 -3.55 15.67
CA GLN A 117 16.52 -3.13 15.41
C GLN A 117 16.60 -1.88 14.52
N GLY A 118 15.76 -1.83 13.49
CA GLY A 118 15.69 -0.72 12.55
C GLY A 118 14.80 0.43 13.05
N LYS A 119 14.80 1.54 12.31
CA LYS A 119 13.96 2.70 12.61
C LYS A 119 12.51 2.42 12.22
N GLY A 120 11.68 2.14 13.23
CA GLY A 120 10.23 1.95 13.08
C GLY A 120 9.41 3.23 13.29
N ILE A 121 8.10 3.04 13.35
CA ILE A 121 7.10 4.11 13.55
C ILE A 121 6.28 3.79 14.80
N VAL A 122 6.05 4.80 15.64
CA VAL A 122 5.09 4.72 16.76
C VAL A 122 3.70 5.09 16.26
N ASN A 123 2.72 4.22 16.46
CA ASN A 123 1.31 4.48 16.23
C ASN A 123 0.53 4.31 17.55
N SER A 124 0.22 5.36 18.28
CA SER A 124 0.48 6.78 18.00
C SER A 124 0.64 7.57 19.30
N ILE A 125 0.99 8.85 19.19
CA ILE A 125 0.95 9.82 20.29
C ILE A 125 -0.09 10.90 20.00
N SER A 126 -0.64 11.56 21.02
CA SER A 126 -1.62 12.63 20.86
C SER A 126 -1.67 13.59 22.06
N LEU A 127 -2.42 14.69 21.92
CA LEU A 127 -2.65 15.66 22.99
C LEU A 127 -3.79 15.27 23.93
N LYS A 128 -4.41 14.09 23.76
CA LYS A 128 -5.54 13.59 24.55
C LYS A 128 -5.32 13.66 26.07
N GLU A 129 -4.13 13.26 26.52
CA GLU A 129 -3.77 13.24 27.95
C GLU A 129 -3.07 14.55 28.39
N GLY A 130 -3.15 15.57 27.55
CA GLY A 130 -2.53 16.86 27.75
C GLY A 130 -1.09 16.95 27.24
N GLU A 131 -0.65 18.20 27.14
CA GLU A 131 0.64 18.57 26.55
C GLU A 131 1.87 17.98 27.26
N ALA A 132 1.83 17.86 28.59
CA ALA A 132 2.96 17.34 29.37
C ALA A 132 3.26 15.86 29.01
N GLU A 133 2.21 15.06 28.87
CA GLU A 133 2.33 13.65 28.51
C GLU A 133 2.74 13.50 27.05
N PHE A 134 2.15 14.28 26.14
CA PHE A 134 2.55 14.34 24.73
C PHE A 134 4.05 14.64 24.56
N LYS A 135 4.57 15.66 25.28
CA LYS A 135 6.00 16.00 25.28
C LYS A 135 6.87 14.88 25.87
N ARG A 136 6.40 14.20 26.92
CA ARG A 136 7.11 13.05 27.53
C ARG A 136 7.26 11.92 26.52
N GLN A 137 6.17 11.53 25.87
CA GLN A 137 6.15 10.46 24.86
C GLN A 137 7.01 10.85 23.65
N ALA A 138 6.86 12.06 23.11
CA ALA A 138 7.66 12.55 21.99
C ALA A 138 9.17 12.53 22.26
N LYS A 139 9.60 12.94 23.47
CA LYS A 139 11.02 12.86 23.89
C LYS A 139 11.52 11.42 23.94
N LEU A 140 10.69 10.47 24.35
CA LEU A 140 11.05 9.05 24.34
C LEU A 140 11.11 8.51 22.92
N VAL A 141 10.15 8.82 22.05
CA VAL A 141 10.20 8.44 20.62
C VAL A 141 11.49 8.95 19.98
N LYS A 142 11.83 10.24 20.18
CA LYS A 142 13.08 10.85 19.70
C LYS A 142 14.30 10.13 20.25
N ARG A 143 14.30 9.74 21.53
CA ARG A 143 15.41 9.01 22.17
C ARG A 143 15.61 7.61 21.58
N TYR A 144 14.54 6.90 21.23
CA TYR A 144 14.62 5.62 20.52
C TYR A 144 14.95 5.80 19.03
N GLY A 145 14.87 7.03 18.50
CA GLY A 145 15.16 7.34 17.11
C GLY A 145 14.06 6.88 16.15
N ALA A 146 12.82 6.70 16.62
CA ALA A 146 11.68 6.30 15.82
C ALA A 146 10.93 7.52 15.23
N ALA A 147 10.13 7.28 14.19
CA ALA A 147 9.12 8.23 13.72
C ALA A 147 7.84 8.13 14.57
N ALA A 148 6.95 9.13 14.50
CA ALA A 148 5.69 9.12 15.24
C ALA A 148 4.50 9.47 14.33
N VAL A 149 3.46 8.64 14.41
CA VAL A 149 2.10 9.04 14.07
C VAL A 149 1.58 9.94 15.18
N VAL A 150 1.04 11.09 14.80
CA VAL A 150 0.42 12.08 15.68
C VAL A 150 -1.05 12.19 15.31
N MET A 151 -1.91 11.66 16.17
CA MET A 151 -3.35 11.71 15.97
C MET A 151 -3.87 13.13 16.15
N ALA A 152 -4.81 13.56 15.32
CA ALA A 152 -5.58 14.78 15.55
C ALA A 152 -6.61 14.56 16.69
N PHE A 153 -6.11 14.40 17.91
CA PHE A 153 -6.87 14.19 19.15
C PHE A 153 -6.20 15.04 20.25
N ASP A 154 -6.95 15.97 20.84
CA ASP A 154 -6.52 16.80 21.96
C ASP A 154 -7.40 16.62 23.21
N GLU A 155 -7.22 17.48 24.21
CA GLU A 155 -7.96 17.45 25.48
C GLU A 155 -9.48 17.62 25.30
N GLN A 156 -9.95 18.11 24.15
CA GLN A 156 -11.37 18.31 23.83
C GLN A 156 -11.97 17.15 23.02
N GLY A 157 -11.16 16.21 22.54
CA GLY A 157 -11.64 15.07 21.77
C GLY A 157 -10.94 14.88 20.42
N GLN A 158 -11.52 14.02 19.58
CA GLN A 158 -11.05 13.78 18.22
C GLN A 158 -11.47 14.94 17.29
N ALA A 159 -10.58 15.32 16.37
CA ALA A 159 -10.90 16.28 15.33
C ALA A 159 -11.71 15.65 14.20
N ASP A 160 -12.97 16.04 14.10
CA ASP A 160 -13.96 15.64 13.11
C ASP A 160 -14.02 16.59 11.90
N THR A 161 -13.91 17.91 12.12
CA THR A 161 -13.97 18.95 11.08
C THR A 161 -12.59 19.39 10.57
N PHE A 162 -12.52 19.95 9.36
CA PHE A 162 -11.29 20.54 8.80
C PHE A 162 -10.60 21.53 9.75
N ALA A 163 -11.39 22.42 10.37
CA ALA A 163 -10.87 23.43 11.29
C ALA A 163 -10.20 22.79 12.52
N ARG A 164 -10.85 21.80 13.14
CA ARG A 164 -10.27 21.08 14.29
C ARG A 164 -9.04 20.26 13.89
N LYS A 165 -9.07 19.60 12.72
CA LYS A 165 -7.93 18.80 12.23
C LYS A 165 -6.68 19.69 12.07
N THR A 166 -6.83 20.83 11.41
CA THR A 166 -5.73 21.77 11.16
C THR A 166 -5.24 22.44 12.45
N GLU A 167 -6.13 22.86 13.34
CA GLU A 167 -5.80 23.43 14.66
C GLU A 167 -4.91 22.48 15.48
N ILE A 168 -5.35 21.22 15.64
CA ILE A 168 -4.62 20.24 16.46
C ILE A 168 -3.29 19.88 15.81
N CYS A 169 -3.26 19.64 14.50
CA CYS A 169 -2.02 19.31 13.79
C CYS A 169 -1.01 20.47 13.86
N GLU A 170 -1.45 21.72 13.72
CA GLU A 170 -0.57 22.88 13.88
C GLU A 170 -0.01 22.99 15.30
N ARG A 171 -0.87 22.91 16.32
CA ARG A 171 -0.45 22.96 17.73
C ARG A 171 0.56 21.85 18.03
N ALA A 172 0.28 20.62 17.63
CA ALA A 172 1.15 19.49 17.84
C ALA A 172 2.49 19.67 17.10
N TYR A 173 2.49 20.19 15.87
CA TYR A 173 3.70 20.48 15.11
C TYR A 173 4.59 21.50 15.83
N ARG A 174 4.02 22.61 16.31
CA ARG A 174 4.77 23.64 17.07
C ARG A 174 5.38 23.06 18.33
N ILE A 175 4.62 22.30 19.11
CA ILE A 175 5.15 21.62 20.29
C ILE A 175 6.30 20.67 19.94
N LEU A 176 6.12 19.84 18.91
CA LEU A 176 7.14 18.86 18.52
C LEU A 176 8.41 19.53 17.98
N VAL A 177 8.28 20.46 17.05
CA VAL A 177 9.41 21.09 16.37
C VAL A 177 10.06 22.16 17.24
N ASP A 178 9.28 23.10 17.79
CA ASP A 178 9.83 24.28 18.45
C ASP A 178 10.26 24.00 19.90
N GLU A 179 9.61 23.05 20.60
CA GLU A 179 9.87 22.79 22.03
C GLU A 179 10.56 21.45 22.33
N VAL A 180 10.26 20.39 21.56
CA VAL A 180 10.88 19.06 21.72
C VAL A 180 12.09 18.88 20.79
N ASP A 181 12.24 19.77 19.78
CA ASP A 181 13.24 19.65 18.72
C ASP A 181 13.09 18.30 17.98
N PHE A 182 11.85 17.86 17.78
CA PHE A 182 11.53 16.63 17.06
C PHE A 182 11.74 16.85 15.55
N PRO A 183 12.43 15.96 14.82
CA PRO A 183 12.66 16.14 13.39
C PRO A 183 11.33 16.21 12.64
N PRO A 184 11.03 17.29 11.89
CA PRO A 184 9.73 17.45 11.25
C PRO A 184 9.46 16.38 10.18
N GLU A 185 10.51 15.85 9.54
CA GLU A 185 10.40 14.73 8.60
C GLU A 185 9.96 13.40 9.26
N ASP A 186 10.11 13.27 10.58
CA ASP A 186 9.72 12.10 11.36
C ASP A 186 8.29 12.21 11.93
N ILE A 187 7.59 13.32 11.66
CA ILE A 187 6.21 13.56 12.06
C ILE A 187 5.27 13.06 10.96
N ILE A 188 4.38 12.13 11.30
CA ILE A 188 3.31 11.64 10.44
C ILE A 188 1.99 12.03 11.08
N PHE A 189 1.28 13.01 10.53
CA PHE A 189 -0.04 13.35 11.04
C PHE A 189 -1.08 12.32 10.57
N ASP A 190 -1.97 11.92 11.49
CA ASP A 190 -3.22 11.25 11.17
C ASP A 190 -4.38 12.21 11.50
N PRO A 191 -4.94 12.90 10.48
CA PRO A 191 -6.10 13.78 10.65
C PRO A 191 -7.42 13.06 10.98
N ASN A 192 -7.41 11.77 11.29
CA ASN A 192 -8.55 10.88 11.51
C ASN A 192 -9.41 10.65 10.26
N ILE A 193 -9.37 9.43 9.73
CA ILE A 193 -10.33 8.93 8.74
C ILE A 193 -11.53 8.35 9.49
N PHE A 194 -12.71 8.94 9.28
CA PHE A 194 -13.98 8.46 9.84
C PHE A 194 -14.86 7.83 8.77
N ALA A 195 -15.85 7.06 9.24
CA ALA A 195 -16.85 6.45 8.37
C ALA A 195 -17.78 7.51 7.77
N ILE A 196 -18.04 7.38 6.47
CA ILE A 196 -19.00 8.22 5.73
C ILE A 196 -20.26 7.40 5.36
N ALA A 197 -21.29 8.08 4.85
CA ALA A 197 -22.59 7.47 4.53
C ALA A 197 -23.15 6.64 5.71
N THR A 198 -23.06 7.19 6.92
CA THR A 198 -23.58 6.56 8.14
C THR A 198 -25.08 6.79 8.34
N GLY A 199 -25.69 7.64 7.51
CA GLY A 199 -27.06 8.14 7.67
C GLY A 199 -27.18 9.31 8.66
N ILE A 200 -26.05 9.92 9.03
CA ILE A 200 -25.98 11.10 9.90
C ILE A 200 -25.34 12.21 9.07
N GLU A 201 -26.06 13.32 8.84
CA GLU A 201 -25.66 14.40 7.94
C GLU A 201 -24.31 15.03 8.35
N GLU A 202 -24.06 15.12 9.66
CA GLU A 202 -22.83 15.64 10.22
C GLU A 202 -21.59 14.82 9.84
N HIS A 203 -21.75 13.57 9.38
CA HIS A 203 -20.65 12.69 9.00
C HIS A 203 -20.35 12.73 7.50
N ASP A 204 -21.22 13.32 6.67
CA ASP A 204 -21.11 13.27 5.21
C ASP A 204 -19.84 13.96 4.71
N ASN A 205 -19.35 14.96 5.44
CA ASN A 205 -18.18 15.74 5.04
C ASN A 205 -16.84 15.17 5.55
N TYR A 206 -16.83 14.11 6.36
CA TYR A 206 -15.60 13.64 7.03
C TYR A 206 -14.45 13.28 6.07
N ALA A 207 -14.76 12.68 4.92
CA ALA A 207 -13.73 12.37 3.91
C ALA A 207 -13.18 13.64 3.25
N VAL A 208 -14.03 14.62 2.95
CA VAL A 208 -13.63 15.93 2.41
C VAL A 208 -12.76 16.67 3.44
N ASP A 209 -13.17 16.71 4.70
CA ASP A 209 -12.42 17.34 5.79
C ASP A 209 -11.02 16.74 5.94
N PHE A 210 -10.87 15.42 5.79
CA PHE A 210 -9.56 14.76 5.78
C PHE A 210 -8.71 15.17 4.57
N ILE A 211 -9.29 15.18 3.36
CA ILE A 211 -8.58 15.53 2.11
C ILE A 211 -8.10 16.99 2.16
N GLU A 212 -8.95 17.91 2.61
CA GLU A 212 -8.59 19.32 2.77
C GLU A 212 -7.56 19.52 3.88
N ALA A 213 -7.70 18.84 5.02
CA ALA A 213 -6.70 18.91 6.10
C ALA A 213 -5.34 18.38 5.64
N THR A 214 -5.32 17.31 4.84
CA THR A 214 -4.12 16.79 4.19
C THR A 214 -3.45 17.88 3.37
N ARG A 215 -4.19 18.51 2.44
CA ARG A 215 -3.66 19.60 1.60
C ARG A 215 -3.10 20.75 2.44
N TRP A 216 -3.82 21.13 3.50
CA TRP A 216 -3.38 22.19 4.40
C TRP A 216 -2.09 21.83 5.14
N ILE A 217 -2.01 20.63 5.73
CA ILE A 217 -0.82 20.14 6.44
C ILE A 217 0.40 20.17 5.53
N LYS A 218 0.27 19.68 4.29
CA LYS A 218 1.38 19.68 3.32
C LYS A 218 1.86 21.08 2.94
N GLN A 219 0.97 22.07 2.96
CA GLN A 219 1.29 23.46 2.64
C GLN A 219 1.89 24.24 3.82
N HIS A 220 1.47 23.93 5.06
CA HIS A 220 1.77 24.77 6.23
C HIS A 220 2.76 24.13 7.21
N LEU A 221 2.90 22.80 7.23
CA LEU A 221 3.72 22.06 8.19
C LEU A 221 4.89 21.36 7.46
N PRO A 222 5.98 22.09 7.15
CA PRO A 222 7.04 21.59 6.29
C PRO A 222 7.72 20.35 6.87
N GLY A 223 8.03 19.38 6.03
CA GLY A 223 8.66 18.11 6.42
C GLY A 223 7.66 17.04 6.86
N ALA A 224 6.54 17.42 7.48
CA ALA A 224 5.54 16.49 7.97
C ALA A 224 4.93 15.63 6.85
N LYS A 225 4.55 14.42 7.21
CA LYS A 225 3.85 13.46 6.38
C LYS A 225 2.39 13.34 6.82
N VAL A 226 1.54 12.80 5.96
CA VAL A 226 0.13 12.51 6.29
C VAL A 226 -0.17 11.03 6.05
N SER A 227 -0.84 10.42 7.03
CA SER A 227 -1.34 9.04 7.03
C SER A 227 -2.80 8.97 7.48
N GLY A 228 -3.37 7.77 7.43
CA GLY A 228 -4.66 7.46 8.01
C GLY A 228 -5.06 5.99 7.85
N GLY A 229 -5.94 5.52 8.73
CA GLY A 229 -6.62 4.23 8.62
C GLY A 229 -7.66 4.19 7.52
N VAL A 230 -7.28 3.85 6.29
CA VAL A 230 -8.15 3.94 5.10
C VAL A 230 -9.38 3.05 5.24
N SER A 231 -9.23 1.87 5.84
CA SER A 231 -10.34 0.94 6.05
C SER A 231 -11.51 1.50 6.87
N ASN A 232 -11.29 2.57 7.64
CA ASN A 232 -12.32 3.23 8.45
C ASN A 232 -13.35 3.99 7.61
N VAL A 233 -12.95 4.52 6.44
CA VAL A 233 -13.84 5.33 5.59
C VAL A 233 -15.09 4.56 5.15
N SER A 234 -14.96 3.25 4.95
CA SER A 234 -16.01 2.38 4.41
C SER A 234 -16.68 1.50 5.47
N PHE A 235 -16.57 1.85 6.76
CA PHE A 235 -17.10 1.04 7.86
C PHE A 235 -18.62 0.80 7.76
N SER A 236 -19.38 1.78 7.25
CA SER A 236 -20.82 1.71 7.02
C SER A 236 -21.22 0.58 6.06
N PHE A 237 -20.30 0.10 5.22
CA PHE A 237 -20.52 -0.93 4.21
C PHE A 237 -19.87 -2.28 4.56
N ARG A 238 -19.58 -2.54 5.84
CA ARG A 238 -19.04 -3.83 6.30
C ARG A 238 -19.87 -5.02 5.78
N GLY A 239 -19.18 -5.99 5.16
CA GLY A 239 -19.83 -7.15 4.52
C GLY A 239 -20.25 -6.92 3.06
N ASN A 240 -19.94 -5.75 2.50
CA ASN A 240 -20.02 -5.47 1.06
C ASN A 240 -18.64 -5.07 0.52
N GLU A 241 -17.74 -6.05 0.41
CA GLU A 241 -16.35 -5.80 0.02
C GLU A 241 -16.19 -5.07 -1.32
N PRO A 242 -16.96 -5.37 -2.39
CA PRO A 242 -16.87 -4.62 -3.65
C PRO A 242 -17.08 -3.10 -3.48
N VAL A 243 -18.06 -2.69 -2.68
CA VAL A 243 -18.32 -1.27 -2.40
C VAL A 243 -17.21 -0.68 -1.54
N ARG A 244 -16.73 -1.43 -0.54
CA ARG A 244 -15.63 -0.96 0.32
C ARG A 244 -14.35 -0.72 -0.48
N GLU A 245 -13.99 -1.64 -1.36
CA GLU A 245 -12.82 -1.51 -2.25
C GLU A 245 -12.96 -0.30 -3.19
N ALA A 246 -14.16 -0.06 -3.73
CA ALA A 246 -14.43 1.12 -4.54
C ALA A 246 -14.26 2.42 -3.75
N ILE A 247 -14.81 2.49 -2.52
CA ILE A 247 -14.64 3.66 -1.63
C ILE A 247 -13.16 3.87 -1.31
N HIS A 248 -12.41 2.82 -0.96
CA HIS A 248 -10.96 2.92 -0.69
C HIS A 248 -10.20 3.48 -1.88
N THR A 249 -10.50 2.98 -3.07
CA THR A 249 -9.84 3.36 -4.33
C THR A 249 -10.09 4.83 -4.66
N VAL A 250 -11.34 5.29 -4.59
CA VAL A 250 -11.71 6.70 -4.85
C VAL A 250 -11.14 7.63 -3.78
N PHE A 251 -11.27 7.26 -2.50
CA PHE A 251 -10.72 8.05 -1.40
C PHE A 251 -9.20 8.24 -1.53
N LEU A 252 -8.46 7.15 -1.77
CA LEU A 252 -7.01 7.21 -1.94
C LEU A 252 -6.61 8.04 -3.16
N TYR A 253 -7.31 7.89 -4.29
CA TYR A 253 -7.05 8.69 -5.49
C TYR A 253 -7.06 10.20 -5.19
N HIS A 254 -8.10 10.70 -4.50
CA HIS A 254 -8.20 12.11 -4.14
C HIS A 254 -7.27 12.53 -2.99
N ALA A 255 -7.11 11.70 -1.96
CA ALA A 255 -6.23 12.01 -0.83
C ALA A 255 -4.75 12.08 -1.25
N ILE A 256 -4.30 11.21 -2.14
CA ILE A 256 -2.93 11.22 -2.67
C ILE A 256 -2.69 12.46 -3.53
N GLN A 257 -3.67 12.87 -4.35
CA GLN A 257 -3.60 14.14 -5.08
C GLN A 257 -3.54 15.37 -4.15
N ALA A 258 -4.18 15.30 -2.98
CA ALA A 258 -4.06 16.32 -1.94
C ALA A 258 -2.71 16.28 -1.19
N GLY A 259 -1.92 15.22 -1.36
CA GLY A 259 -0.57 15.08 -0.81
C GLY A 259 -0.44 14.07 0.33
N MET A 260 -1.38 13.13 0.49
CA MET A 260 -1.26 12.01 1.43
C MET A 260 -0.05 11.14 1.05
N ASP A 261 0.88 10.93 1.98
CA ASP A 261 2.15 10.27 1.69
C ASP A 261 2.09 8.75 1.92
N MET A 262 1.25 8.31 2.86
CA MET A 262 1.15 6.92 3.27
C MET A 262 -0.24 6.60 3.82
N GLY A 263 -0.58 5.32 3.98
CA GLY A 263 -1.84 4.94 4.60
C GLY A 263 -1.86 3.50 5.08
N ILE A 264 -2.62 3.26 6.15
CA ILE A 264 -2.87 1.93 6.71
C ILE A 264 -3.98 1.30 5.88
N VAL A 265 -3.61 0.30 5.09
CA VAL A 265 -4.44 -0.31 4.06
C VAL A 265 -4.30 -1.82 4.05
N ASN A 266 -5.33 -2.51 3.56
CA ASN A 266 -5.14 -3.84 3.02
C ASN A 266 -4.52 -3.73 1.62
N ALA A 267 -3.19 -3.80 1.53
CA ALA A 267 -2.44 -3.66 0.27
C ALA A 267 -2.93 -4.61 -0.86
N GLY A 268 -3.61 -5.70 -0.50
CA GLY A 268 -4.19 -6.64 -1.45
C GLY A 268 -5.47 -6.15 -2.16
N MET A 269 -6.22 -5.24 -1.54
CA MET A 269 -7.61 -4.86 -1.89
C MET A 269 -7.75 -3.49 -2.56
N VAL A 270 -6.66 -2.77 -2.80
CA VAL A 270 -6.74 -1.49 -3.50
C VAL A 270 -6.92 -1.76 -5.00
N GLY A 271 -8.02 -1.27 -5.57
CA GLY A 271 -8.39 -1.42 -6.97
C GLY A 271 -7.78 -0.35 -7.88
N VAL A 272 -7.86 -0.55 -9.20
CA VAL A 272 -7.45 0.48 -10.18
C VAL A 272 -8.64 1.41 -10.38
N TYR A 273 -8.42 2.70 -10.23
CA TYR A 273 -9.51 3.69 -10.22
C TYR A 273 -10.29 3.74 -11.55
N ASP A 274 -9.64 3.50 -12.68
CA ASP A 274 -10.28 3.48 -14.01
C ASP A 274 -11.06 2.20 -14.32
N ASP A 275 -10.79 1.11 -13.58
CA ASP A 275 -11.48 -0.17 -13.79
C ASP A 275 -12.80 -0.26 -13.01
N LEU A 276 -13.07 0.72 -12.14
CA LEU A 276 -14.36 0.83 -11.47
C LEU A 276 -15.46 1.08 -12.50
N ASP A 277 -16.55 0.33 -12.39
CA ASP A 277 -17.77 0.60 -13.16
C ASP A 277 -18.16 2.08 -13.04
N ALA A 278 -18.49 2.70 -14.17
CA ALA A 278 -18.67 4.14 -14.24
C ALA A 278 -19.79 4.64 -13.32
N GLU A 279 -20.89 3.87 -13.20
CA GLU A 279 -21.99 4.22 -12.30
C GLU A 279 -21.56 4.08 -10.84
N LEU A 280 -20.92 2.96 -10.47
CA LEU A 280 -20.41 2.76 -9.11
C LEU A 280 -19.39 3.84 -8.72
N ARG A 281 -18.44 4.17 -9.62
CA ARG A 281 -17.43 5.21 -9.40
C ARG A 281 -18.08 6.57 -9.15
N GLU A 282 -19.06 6.96 -9.96
CA GLU A 282 -19.80 8.21 -9.76
C GLU A 282 -20.47 8.27 -8.38
N ARG A 283 -21.17 7.20 -7.98
CA ARG A 283 -21.85 7.17 -6.67
C ARG A 283 -20.88 7.20 -5.50
N VAL A 284 -19.76 6.50 -5.62
CA VAL A 284 -18.72 6.50 -4.59
C VAL A 284 -18.09 7.89 -4.49
N GLU A 285 -17.80 8.55 -5.61
CA GLU A 285 -17.30 9.93 -5.60
C GLU A 285 -18.30 10.92 -5.02
N ASP A 286 -19.60 10.76 -5.32
CA ASP A 286 -20.65 11.59 -4.73
C ASP A 286 -20.61 11.55 -3.20
N VAL A 287 -20.36 10.36 -2.63
CA VAL A 287 -20.25 10.13 -1.18
C VAL A 287 -18.91 10.62 -0.63
N VAL A 288 -17.78 10.22 -1.24
CA VAL A 288 -16.42 10.56 -0.76
C VAL A 288 -16.16 12.06 -0.82
N LEU A 289 -16.65 12.73 -1.85
CA LEU A 289 -16.46 14.17 -2.07
C LEU A 289 -17.66 15.01 -1.63
N ASN A 290 -18.68 14.40 -1.01
CA ASN A 290 -19.90 15.05 -0.55
C ASN A 290 -20.51 15.99 -1.62
N ARG A 291 -20.65 15.51 -2.87
CA ARG A 291 -21.06 16.35 -4.02
C ARG A 291 -22.56 16.67 -4.04
N ARG A 292 -23.35 15.92 -3.27
CA ARG A 292 -24.82 15.97 -3.27
C ARG A 292 -25.38 15.39 -1.97
N ALA A 293 -26.53 15.91 -1.54
CA ALA A 293 -27.17 15.53 -0.27
C ALA A 293 -27.70 14.09 -0.24
N ASP A 294 -28.16 13.54 -1.37
CA ASP A 294 -28.71 12.19 -1.49
C ASP A 294 -27.64 11.13 -1.86
N ALA A 295 -26.34 11.45 -1.71
CA ALA A 295 -25.24 10.57 -2.11
C ALA A 295 -25.26 9.22 -1.38
N GLY A 296 -25.47 9.24 -0.05
CA GLY A 296 -25.49 8.03 0.77
C GLY A 296 -26.59 7.04 0.36
N GLU A 297 -27.82 7.54 0.18
CA GLU A 297 -28.97 6.75 -0.25
C GLU A 297 -28.72 6.10 -1.62
N ARG A 298 -28.23 6.91 -2.56
CA ARG A 298 -27.87 6.48 -3.93
C ARG A 298 -26.80 5.38 -3.96
N LEU A 299 -25.83 5.43 -3.06
CA LEU A 299 -24.79 4.40 -2.99
C LEU A 299 -25.34 3.09 -2.42
N ILE A 300 -26.24 3.16 -1.43
CA ILE A 300 -26.91 1.98 -0.86
C ILE A 300 -27.71 1.22 -1.93
N GLU A 301 -28.44 1.93 -2.80
CA GLU A 301 -29.21 1.32 -3.90
C GLU A 301 -28.35 0.44 -4.82
N ILE A 302 -27.11 0.88 -5.12
CA ILE A 302 -26.17 0.12 -5.95
C ILE A 302 -25.48 -0.97 -5.12
N ALA A 303 -25.19 -0.71 -3.85
CA ALA A 303 -24.54 -1.65 -2.96
C ALA A 303 -25.30 -2.99 -2.90
N ASP A 304 -26.63 -2.95 -2.84
CA ASP A 304 -27.47 -4.16 -2.83
C ASP A 304 -27.39 -4.97 -4.14
N ARG A 305 -27.22 -4.29 -5.28
CA ARG A 305 -27.00 -4.93 -6.58
C ARG A 305 -25.62 -5.58 -6.65
N ALA A 306 -24.58 -4.87 -6.21
CA ALA A 306 -23.19 -5.33 -6.22
C ALA A 306 -22.97 -6.56 -5.32
N LYS A 307 -23.64 -6.62 -4.16
CA LYS A 307 -23.58 -7.75 -3.22
C LYS A 307 -24.06 -9.07 -3.84
N SER A 308 -24.96 -8.97 -4.81
CA SER A 308 -25.53 -10.12 -5.53
C SER A 308 -24.62 -10.61 -6.66
N ALA A 309 -23.87 -9.70 -7.30
CA ALA A 309 -22.95 -10.01 -8.40
C ALA A 309 -21.65 -10.70 -7.94
N GLY A 310 -21.21 -10.47 -6.69
CA GLY A 310 -19.97 -11.04 -6.13
C GLY A 310 -19.95 -12.57 -5.93
N LYS A 311 -21.01 -13.29 -6.30
CA LYS A 311 -21.10 -14.76 -6.23
C LYS A 311 -20.98 -15.47 -7.59
N ASP A 312 -20.82 -14.72 -8.68
CA ASP A 312 -20.75 -15.30 -10.02
C ASP A 312 -19.30 -15.40 -10.51
N ASP A 313 -18.69 -16.58 -10.36
CA ASP A 313 -17.35 -16.88 -10.89
C ASP A 313 -17.27 -16.70 -12.43
N SER A 314 -18.41 -16.74 -13.14
CA SER A 314 -18.45 -16.52 -14.59
C SER A 314 -18.12 -15.07 -14.95
N ALA A 315 -18.54 -14.09 -14.15
CA ALA A 315 -18.17 -12.69 -14.34
C ALA A 315 -16.69 -12.46 -14.03
N ARG A 316 -16.15 -13.16 -13.02
CA ARG A 316 -14.74 -13.06 -12.60
C ARG A 316 -13.76 -13.60 -13.64
N LEU A 317 -14.18 -14.56 -14.46
CA LEU A 317 -13.40 -15.11 -15.58
C LEU A 317 -13.82 -14.56 -16.94
N ALA A 318 -14.72 -13.56 -17.01
CA ALA A 318 -15.21 -13.02 -18.28
C ALA A 318 -14.07 -12.49 -19.18
N TRP A 319 -13.02 -11.93 -18.58
CA TRP A 319 -11.81 -11.48 -19.28
C TRP A 319 -11.10 -12.60 -20.06
N ARG A 320 -11.29 -13.87 -19.67
CA ARG A 320 -10.75 -15.04 -20.37
C ARG A 320 -11.36 -15.25 -21.76
N ALA A 321 -12.52 -14.65 -22.05
CA ALA A 321 -13.15 -14.74 -23.36
C ALA A 321 -12.40 -13.92 -24.44
N GLY A 322 -11.50 -13.03 -24.04
CA GLY A 322 -10.65 -12.26 -24.96
C GLY A 322 -9.58 -13.10 -25.65
N ASP A 323 -8.91 -12.50 -26.64
CA ASP A 323 -7.72 -13.12 -27.26
C ASP A 323 -6.53 -13.18 -26.29
N VAL A 324 -5.50 -13.94 -26.65
CA VAL A 324 -4.32 -14.13 -25.79
C VAL A 324 -3.63 -12.82 -25.42
N ASN A 325 -3.60 -11.83 -26.31
CA ASN A 325 -2.96 -10.54 -26.03
C ASN A 325 -3.77 -9.75 -25.00
N ALA A 326 -5.10 -9.72 -25.14
CA ALA A 326 -6.00 -9.10 -24.18
C ALA A 326 -5.91 -9.79 -22.81
N ARG A 327 -5.82 -11.13 -22.78
CA ARG A 327 -5.67 -11.90 -21.54
C ARG A 327 -4.34 -11.65 -20.85
N LEU A 328 -3.23 -11.64 -21.59
CA LEU A 328 -1.90 -11.29 -21.06
C LEU A 328 -1.87 -9.85 -20.51
N SER A 329 -2.45 -8.90 -21.25
CA SER A 329 -2.55 -7.51 -20.79
C SER A 329 -3.37 -7.39 -19.51
N HIS A 330 -4.52 -8.06 -19.45
CA HIS A 330 -5.37 -8.08 -18.26
C HIS A 330 -4.65 -8.71 -17.06
N ALA A 331 -4.00 -9.87 -17.24
CA ALA A 331 -3.24 -10.53 -16.19
C ALA A 331 -2.12 -9.63 -15.64
N LEU A 332 -1.42 -8.88 -16.50
CA LEU A 332 -0.41 -7.91 -16.10
C LEU A 332 -1.02 -6.73 -15.33
N VAL A 333 -2.06 -6.08 -15.87
CA VAL A 333 -2.71 -4.92 -15.23
C VAL A 333 -3.26 -5.26 -13.84
N HIS A 334 -3.88 -6.43 -13.69
CA HIS A 334 -4.49 -6.85 -12.43
C HIS A 334 -3.57 -7.70 -11.54
N GLY A 335 -2.33 -7.98 -11.97
CA GLY A 335 -1.38 -8.75 -11.16
C GLY A 335 -1.78 -10.21 -10.92
N ILE A 336 -2.47 -10.82 -11.89
CA ILE A 336 -2.96 -12.20 -11.85
C ILE A 336 -1.89 -13.15 -12.36
N THR A 337 -1.39 -14.03 -11.48
CA THR A 337 -0.43 -15.09 -11.85
C THR A 337 -1.11 -16.34 -12.39
N ASP A 338 -2.40 -16.51 -12.16
CA ASP A 338 -3.14 -17.66 -12.68
C ASP A 338 -3.23 -17.56 -14.21
N PHE A 339 -3.09 -18.68 -14.91
CA PHE A 339 -3.14 -18.79 -16.38
C PHE A 339 -1.99 -18.10 -17.14
N ILE A 340 -1.09 -17.38 -16.46
CA ILE A 340 -0.06 -16.59 -17.14
C ILE A 340 0.88 -17.47 -17.96
N VAL A 341 1.19 -18.67 -17.47
CA VAL A 341 2.08 -19.62 -18.14
C VAL A 341 1.40 -20.16 -19.40
N GLU A 342 0.14 -20.57 -19.28
CA GLU A 342 -0.66 -21.09 -20.39
C GLU A 342 -0.87 -20.05 -21.49
N ASP A 343 -1.22 -18.81 -21.12
CA ASP A 343 -1.38 -17.73 -22.10
C ASP A 343 -0.05 -17.32 -22.74
N THR A 344 1.04 -17.32 -21.97
CA THR A 344 2.38 -17.02 -22.51
C THR A 344 2.80 -18.10 -23.52
N GLU A 345 2.48 -19.37 -23.25
CA GLU A 345 2.69 -20.47 -24.17
C GLU A 345 1.84 -20.33 -25.44
N GLU A 346 0.56 -19.98 -25.31
CA GLU A 346 -0.32 -19.76 -26.47
C GLU A 346 0.20 -18.61 -27.36
N ALA A 347 0.60 -17.49 -26.74
CA ALA A 347 1.20 -16.36 -27.45
C ALA A 347 2.52 -16.77 -28.14
N TRP A 348 3.35 -17.57 -27.46
CA TRP A 348 4.58 -18.11 -28.03
C TRP A 348 4.30 -18.98 -29.26
N GLN A 349 3.38 -19.94 -29.17
CA GLN A 349 3.06 -20.81 -30.30
C GLN A 349 2.52 -20.02 -31.50
N ALA A 350 1.69 -19.00 -31.26
CA ALA A 350 1.17 -18.13 -32.31
C ALA A 350 2.29 -17.31 -33.00
N ILE A 351 3.25 -16.79 -32.23
CA ILE A 351 4.41 -16.06 -32.76
C ILE A 351 5.36 -17.00 -33.51
N LYS A 352 5.64 -18.18 -32.96
CA LYS A 352 6.48 -19.22 -33.57
C LYS A 352 5.92 -19.67 -34.92
N ALA A 353 4.62 -19.89 -35.01
CA ALA A 353 3.95 -20.27 -36.26
C ALA A 353 4.12 -19.26 -37.40
N ARG A 354 4.39 -17.99 -37.07
CA ARG A 354 4.67 -16.90 -38.02
C ARG A 354 6.16 -16.68 -38.27
N GLY A 355 7.02 -17.57 -37.77
CA GLY A 355 8.48 -17.44 -37.87
C GLY A 355 9.09 -16.43 -36.90
N GLY A 356 8.36 -16.06 -35.84
CA GLY A 356 8.84 -15.17 -34.80
C GLY A 356 9.71 -15.86 -33.76
N ARG A 357 10.32 -15.05 -32.88
CA ARG A 357 11.25 -15.47 -31.82
C ARG A 357 10.56 -15.43 -30.46
N PRO A 358 10.99 -16.22 -29.45
CA PRO A 358 10.41 -16.16 -28.11
C PRO A 358 10.45 -14.75 -27.52
N LEU A 359 11.51 -14.00 -27.84
CA LEU A 359 11.69 -12.59 -27.46
C LEU A 359 10.53 -11.69 -27.90
N HIS A 360 9.89 -11.98 -29.03
CA HIS A 360 8.77 -11.17 -29.53
C HIS A 360 7.52 -11.30 -28.64
N VAL A 361 7.39 -12.36 -27.82
CA VAL A 361 6.33 -12.44 -26.80
C VAL A 361 6.57 -11.40 -25.70
N ILE A 362 7.84 -11.21 -25.32
CA ILE A 362 8.25 -10.21 -24.33
C ILE A 362 8.05 -8.81 -24.93
N GLU A 363 8.66 -8.51 -26.07
CA GLU A 363 8.63 -7.19 -26.71
C GLU A 363 7.25 -6.78 -27.24
N GLY A 364 6.37 -7.76 -27.50
CA GLY A 364 5.02 -7.54 -28.00
C GLY A 364 3.98 -7.53 -26.87
N PRO A 365 3.20 -8.62 -26.69
CA PRO A 365 2.05 -8.62 -25.80
C PRO A 365 2.38 -8.32 -24.34
N LEU A 366 3.49 -8.84 -23.81
CA LEU A 366 3.86 -8.61 -22.41
C LEU A 366 4.26 -7.15 -22.17
N MET A 367 5.10 -6.56 -23.03
CA MET A 367 5.44 -5.13 -22.94
C MET A 367 4.23 -4.22 -23.19
N SER A 368 3.30 -4.61 -24.07
CA SER A 368 2.05 -3.86 -24.26
C SER A 368 1.24 -3.76 -22.95
N GLY A 369 1.10 -4.86 -22.22
CA GLY A 369 0.43 -4.84 -20.91
C GLY A 369 1.19 -4.01 -19.87
N MET A 370 2.53 -4.11 -19.86
CA MET A 370 3.36 -3.29 -18.97
C MET A 370 3.32 -1.79 -19.29
N ASN A 371 3.12 -1.41 -20.55
CA ASN A 371 2.93 0.00 -20.92
C ASN A 371 1.63 0.56 -20.34
N VAL A 372 0.54 -0.21 -20.38
CA VAL A 372 -0.74 0.17 -19.74
C VAL A 372 -0.57 0.35 -18.23
N VAL A 373 0.16 -0.57 -17.57
CA VAL A 373 0.52 -0.42 -16.15
C VAL A 373 1.30 0.88 -15.92
N GLY A 374 2.28 1.19 -16.77
CA GLY A 374 3.05 2.43 -16.71
C GLY A 374 2.20 3.69 -16.87
N ASP A 375 1.26 3.69 -17.82
CA ASP A 375 0.35 4.81 -18.07
C ASP A 375 -0.61 5.04 -16.88
N LEU A 376 -1.24 3.98 -16.38
CA LEU A 376 -2.15 4.05 -15.22
C LEU A 376 -1.41 4.53 -13.97
N PHE A 377 -0.20 4.04 -13.76
CA PHE A 377 0.64 4.42 -12.64
C PHE A 377 1.12 5.88 -12.77
N GLY A 378 1.55 6.32 -13.96
CA GLY A 378 1.94 7.70 -14.23
C GLY A 378 0.80 8.71 -14.08
N GLN A 379 -0.44 8.27 -14.29
CA GLN A 379 -1.66 9.06 -14.06
C GLN A 379 -2.12 9.05 -12.60
N GLY A 380 -1.46 8.30 -11.70
CA GLY A 380 -1.85 8.16 -10.30
C GLY A 380 -3.12 7.32 -10.08
N LYS A 381 -3.55 6.55 -11.09
CA LYS A 381 -4.75 5.68 -11.06
C LYS A 381 -4.44 4.25 -10.63
N MET A 382 -3.16 3.90 -10.63
CA MET A 382 -2.61 2.66 -10.12
C MET A 382 -1.53 2.99 -9.08
N PHE A 383 -1.47 2.22 -8.00
CA PHE A 383 -0.54 2.40 -6.88
C PHE A 383 0.61 1.39 -6.94
N LEU A 384 1.69 1.69 -6.23
CA LEU A 384 2.90 0.87 -6.22
C LEU A 384 2.65 -0.64 -5.92
N PRO A 385 1.78 -1.04 -4.98
CA PRO A 385 1.49 -2.47 -4.73
C PRO A 385 0.96 -3.19 -5.96
N GLN A 386 0.14 -2.51 -6.76
CA GLN A 386 -0.43 -3.07 -7.99
C GLN A 386 0.67 -3.26 -9.03
N VAL A 387 1.56 -2.26 -9.20
CA VAL A 387 2.73 -2.35 -10.09
C VAL A 387 3.66 -3.50 -9.67
N VAL A 388 3.88 -3.71 -8.36
CA VAL A 388 4.68 -4.83 -7.85
C VAL A 388 4.03 -6.18 -8.17
N LYS A 389 2.70 -6.29 -8.08
CA LYS A 389 1.99 -7.49 -8.52
C LYS A 389 2.13 -7.72 -10.03
N SER A 390 1.96 -6.67 -10.86
CA SER A 390 2.16 -6.74 -12.32
C SER A 390 3.57 -7.22 -12.69
N ALA A 391 4.58 -6.70 -11.98
CA ALA A 391 5.97 -7.11 -12.14
C ALA A 391 6.19 -8.60 -11.84
N ARG A 392 5.52 -9.15 -10.82
CA ARG A 392 5.57 -10.57 -10.51
C ARG A 392 4.97 -11.42 -11.62
N VAL A 393 3.84 -11.00 -12.19
CA VAL A 393 3.22 -11.65 -13.35
C VAL A 393 4.17 -11.64 -14.55
N MET A 394 4.75 -10.49 -14.85
CA MET A 394 5.75 -10.32 -15.91
C MET A 394 6.94 -11.27 -15.71
N LYS A 395 7.49 -11.35 -14.50
CA LYS A 395 8.58 -12.27 -14.16
C LYS A 395 8.20 -13.74 -14.38
N SER A 396 6.99 -14.13 -14.01
CA SER A 396 6.47 -15.49 -14.21
C SER A 396 6.37 -15.84 -15.70
N ALA A 397 5.81 -14.93 -16.50
CA ALA A 397 5.71 -15.08 -17.96
C ALA A 397 7.10 -15.19 -18.61
N VAL A 398 8.03 -14.31 -18.25
CA VAL A 398 9.40 -14.34 -18.79
C VAL A 398 10.12 -15.63 -18.40
N ALA A 399 9.98 -16.09 -17.15
CA ALA A 399 10.58 -17.34 -16.69
C ALA A 399 10.13 -18.55 -17.51
N HIS A 400 8.88 -18.57 -17.97
CA HIS A 400 8.37 -19.59 -18.88
C HIS A 400 9.04 -19.56 -20.27
N LEU A 401 9.44 -18.38 -20.74
CA LEU A 401 10.07 -18.21 -22.05
C LEU A 401 11.58 -18.50 -22.07
N VAL A 402 12.25 -18.46 -20.91
CA VAL A 402 13.71 -18.66 -20.78
C VAL A 402 14.19 -19.94 -21.48
N PRO A 403 13.58 -21.14 -21.29
CA PRO A 403 14.03 -22.35 -21.95
C PRO A 403 13.98 -22.28 -23.48
N TYR A 404 12.99 -21.58 -24.05
CA TYR A 404 12.87 -21.41 -25.50
C TYR A 404 13.92 -20.44 -26.06
N ILE A 405 14.25 -19.39 -25.30
CA ILE A 405 15.31 -18.43 -25.66
C ILE A 405 16.67 -19.16 -25.68
N GLU A 406 16.96 -19.98 -24.67
CA GLU A 406 18.19 -20.76 -24.62
C GLU A 406 18.29 -21.78 -25.76
N GLU A 407 17.19 -22.45 -26.10
CA GLU A 407 17.17 -23.43 -27.20
C GLU A 407 17.34 -22.75 -28.57
N GLU A 408 16.69 -21.60 -28.80
CA GLU A 408 16.92 -20.80 -30.01
C GLU A 408 18.40 -20.42 -30.16
N LYS A 409 19.04 -19.99 -29.06
CA LYS A 409 20.46 -19.65 -29.01
C LYS A 409 21.34 -20.84 -29.38
N ARG A 410 21.07 -22.03 -28.85
CA ARG A 410 21.80 -23.27 -29.21
C ARG A 410 21.62 -23.64 -30.67
N GLN A 411 20.41 -23.49 -31.22
CA GLN A 411 20.15 -23.79 -32.63
C GLN A 411 20.89 -22.82 -33.56
N LEU A 412 20.94 -21.53 -33.20
CA LEU A 412 21.73 -20.54 -33.91
C LEU A 412 23.24 -20.84 -33.85
N GLU A 413 23.76 -21.27 -32.69
CA GLU A 413 25.15 -21.72 -32.55
C GLU A 413 25.45 -22.93 -33.44
N ALA A 414 24.58 -23.93 -33.41
CA ALA A 414 24.71 -25.15 -34.22
C ALA A 414 24.62 -24.88 -35.73
N ALA A 415 23.84 -23.87 -36.13
CA ALA A 415 23.72 -23.43 -37.52
C ALA A 415 24.89 -22.56 -38.01
N GLY A 416 25.90 -22.33 -37.17
CA GLY A 416 27.05 -21.46 -37.50
C GLY A 416 26.72 -19.97 -37.49
N GLY A 417 25.60 -19.59 -36.87
CA GLY A 417 25.22 -18.20 -36.65
C GLY A 417 26.18 -17.51 -35.67
N ASP A 418 26.37 -16.20 -35.82
CA ASP A 418 27.23 -15.43 -34.92
C ASP A 418 26.50 -15.20 -33.59
N VAL A 419 26.74 -16.09 -32.63
CA VAL A 419 26.16 -16.02 -31.26
C VAL A 419 27.11 -15.31 -30.29
N LYS A 420 28.11 -14.61 -30.83
CA LYS A 420 29.00 -13.80 -30.01
C LYS A 420 28.19 -12.71 -29.30
N PRO A 421 28.42 -12.51 -27.99
CA PRO A 421 27.82 -11.39 -27.28
C PRO A 421 28.20 -10.09 -27.98
N ARG A 422 27.19 -9.29 -28.36
CA ARG A 422 27.37 -8.01 -29.07
C ARG A 422 28.17 -6.97 -28.27
N GLY A 423 28.30 -7.17 -26.96
CA GLY A 423 29.08 -6.33 -26.07
C GLY A 423 28.95 -6.78 -24.61
N LYS A 424 29.59 -6.03 -23.71
CA LYS A 424 29.39 -6.14 -22.26
C LYS A 424 28.50 -5.00 -21.81
N ILE A 425 27.43 -5.30 -21.08
CA ILE A 425 26.48 -4.31 -20.58
C ILE A 425 26.60 -4.32 -19.05
N VAL A 426 26.71 -3.13 -18.46
CA VAL A 426 26.63 -2.94 -17.01
C VAL A 426 25.28 -2.31 -16.72
N ILE A 427 24.41 -3.08 -16.08
CA ILE A 427 23.11 -2.61 -15.60
C ILE A 427 23.25 -2.44 -14.09
N ALA A 428 23.05 -1.22 -13.61
CA ALA A 428 23.06 -0.91 -12.19
C ALA A 428 21.72 -0.28 -11.81
N THR A 429 21.21 -0.66 -10.64
CA THR A 429 20.04 -0.05 -10.03
C THR A 429 20.36 0.22 -8.56
N VAL A 430 19.74 1.26 -8.00
CA VAL A 430 19.77 1.46 -6.55
C VAL A 430 18.90 0.35 -5.95
N LYS A 431 19.43 -0.36 -4.94
CA LYS A 431 18.69 -1.44 -4.27
C LYS A 431 17.42 -0.87 -3.64
N GLY A 432 16.26 -1.41 -3.99
CA GLY A 432 14.94 -0.91 -3.56
C GLY A 432 14.36 0.20 -4.43
N ASP A 433 15.02 0.59 -5.52
CA ASP A 433 14.46 1.48 -6.53
C ASP A 433 13.37 0.77 -7.34
N VAL A 434 12.24 1.43 -7.54
CA VAL A 434 11.10 0.87 -8.31
C VAL A 434 11.47 0.52 -9.75
N HIS A 435 12.51 1.14 -10.31
CA HIS A 435 13.03 0.81 -11.63
C HIS A 435 13.93 -0.45 -11.63
N ASP A 436 14.20 -1.09 -10.48
CA ASP A 436 14.92 -2.37 -10.44
C ASP A 436 14.20 -3.45 -11.25
N ILE A 437 12.86 -3.38 -11.26
CA ILE A 437 12.00 -4.36 -11.90
C ILE A 437 12.26 -4.34 -13.40
N GLY A 438 12.16 -3.14 -14.01
CA GLY A 438 12.42 -2.94 -15.43
C GLY A 438 13.87 -3.28 -15.80
N LYS A 439 14.84 -2.92 -14.97
CA LYS A 439 16.27 -3.22 -15.21
C LYS A 439 16.57 -4.71 -15.14
N ASN A 440 15.95 -5.44 -14.22
CA ASN A 440 16.06 -6.90 -14.13
C ASN A 440 15.45 -7.58 -15.35
N ILE A 441 14.29 -7.11 -15.83
CA ILE A 441 13.67 -7.61 -17.07
C ILE A 441 14.61 -7.36 -18.27
N VAL A 442 15.14 -6.14 -18.41
CA VAL A 442 16.11 -5.80 -19.47
C VAL A 442 17.36 -6.67 -19.37
N SER A 443 17.86 -6.97 -18.17
CA SER A 443 18.98 -7.87 -17.98
C SER A 443 18.67 -9.29 -18.45
N VAL A 444 17.47 -9.82 -18.18
CA VAL A 444 17.06 -11.16 -18.63
C VAL A 444 16.90 -11.20 -20.15
N VAL A 445 16.37 -10.14 -20.76
CA VAL A 445 16.22 -10.01 -22.22
C VAL A 445 17.56 -9.93 -22.95
N LEU A 446 18.59 -9.35 -22.31
CA LEU A 446 19.92 -9.16 -22.90
C LEU A 446 20.88 -10.34 -22.72
N GLN A 447 20.60 -11.28 -21.81
CA GLN A 447 21.38 -12.52 -21.59
C GLN A 447 21.04 -13.58 -22.65
#